data_AF-A0A2N2FM11-F1
#
_entry.id   AF-A0A2N2FM11-F1
#
_cell.length_a   1.000
_cell.length_b   1.000
_cell.length_c   1.000
_cell.angle_alpha   90.00
_cell.angle_beta   90.00
_cell.angle_gamma   90.00
#
_symmetry.space_group_name_H-M   'P 1'
#
loop_
_entity.id
_entity.type
_entity.pdbx_description
1 polymer ?
#
loop_
_entity_poly.entity_id
_entity_poly.type
_entity_poly.pdbx_seq_one_letter_code
_entity_poly.pdbx_strand_id
1 'polypeptide(L)'
;MNKCLRMVSPTLAKASLDLRGAKIGLLYDASASWPKQGKLHLDGFHYESIYCDAPLTAKERLDWLGHQPQDQFLPQPYEQLAKFYQRAGHDSDARTVRIAKEDKRLEHMHGQPFQSLFWQLAGHTIGYGYKPQMVLVPLSMLILLCAFMFWLGYPEYMTKTISYDYASNSTYQDKGSAIASDYPAFQPIIYSIDVALPIVDLQQERYWMPNSKSEFGHFYWIVNWTEVLLGWFLASMGIAGATGIIRKD
;
A
#
# COMPACT_ATOMS: atom_id res chain seq x y z
N MET A 1 36.93 -22.73 14.24
CA MET A 1 37.50 -21.37 14.06
C MET A 1 36.54 -20.56 13.22
N ASN A 2 35.94 -19.50 13.78
CA ASN A 2 35.08 -18.61 13.01
C ASN A 2 35.98 -17.79 12.06
N LYS A 3 35.79 -17.99 10.74
CA LYS A 3 36.55 -17.28 9.72
C LYS A 3 36.08 -15.82 9.67
N CYS A 4 37.01 -14.86 9.72
CA CYS A 4 36.72 -13.44 9.58
C CYS A 4 37.13 -12.99 8.17
N LEU A 5 36.23 -12.33 7.45
CA LEU A 5 36.52 -11.65 6.19
C LEU A 5 36.58 -10.15 6.47
N ARG A 6 37.76 -9.55 6.29
CA ARG A 6 38.01 -8.12 6.53
C ARG A 6 38.29 -7.40 5.22
N MET A 7 37.41 -6.46 4.85
CA MET A 7 37.53 -5.62 3.66
C MET A 7 37.43 -4.15 4.06
N VAL A 8 38.57 -3.46 4.12
CA VAL A 8 38.64 -2.05 4.55
C VAL A 8 39.36 -1.15 3.54
N SER A 9 39.71 -1.69 2.36
CA SER A 9 40.47 -0.99 1.34
C SER A 9 39.64 -0.81 0.07
N PRO A 10 39.65 0.38 -0.57
CA PRO A 10 38.94 0.65 -1.82
C PRO A 10 39.58 -0.01 -3.05
N THR A 11 40.65 -0.79 -2.89
CA THR A 11 41.39 -1.44 -3.98
C THR A 11 40.54 -2.38 -4.84
N LEU A 12 39.41 -2.87 -4.33
CA LEU A 12 38.51 -3.77 -5.05
C LEU A 12 37.54 -3.06 -6.01
N ALA A 13 37.50 -1.73 -6.05
CA ALA A 13 36.54 -0.98 -6.89
C ALA A 13 36.58 -1.36 -8.39
N LYS A 14 37.73 -1.84 -8.90
CA LYS A 14 37.89 -2.28 -10.29
C LYS A 14 37.87 -3.80 -10.48
N ALA A 15 38.04 -4.57 -9.40
CA ALA A 15 38.14 -6.03 -9.43
C ALA A 15 36.76 -6.71 -9.47
N SER A 16 36.72 -7.96 -9.91
CA SER A 16 35.56 -8.84 -9.68
C SER A 16 35.77 -9.60 -8.38
N LEU A 17 34.75 -9.61 -7.52
CA LEU A 17 34.77 -10.31 -6.24
C LEU A 17 33.75 -11.45 -6.26
N ASP A 18 34.28 -12.67 -6.18
CA ASP A 18 33.49 -13.89 -6.14
C ASP A 18 33.52 -14.49 -4.73
N LEU A 19 32.37 -14.47 -4.06
CA LEU A 19 32.15 -15.05 -2.74
C LEU A 19 31.15 -16.21 -2.79
N ARG A 20 30.92 -16.79 -3.97
CA ARG A 20 29.93 -17.86 -4.14
C ARG A 20 30.25 -19.07 -3.26
N GLY A 21 29.26 -19.53 -2.51
CA GLY A 21 29.37 -20.65 -1.58
C GLY A 21 30.28 -20.42 -0.37
N ALA A 22 30.84 -19.22 -0.18
CA ALA A 22 31.74 -18.95 0.93
C ALA A 22 30.97 -18.87 2.25
N LYS A 23 31.58 -19.40 3.33
CA LYS A 23 31.02 -19.40 4.69
C LYS A 23 32.00 -18.72 5.64
N ILE A 24 31.56 -17.63 6.25
CA ILE A 24 32.34 -16.84 7.21
C ILE A 24 31.54 -16.62 8.50
N GLY A 25 32.23 -16.42 9.62
CA GLY A 25 31.58 -16.06 10.89
C GLY A 25 31.35 -14.55 10.99
N LEU A 26 32.37 -13.75 10.66
CA LEU A 26 32.31 -12.29 10.78
C LEU A 26 32.65 -11.62 9.45
N LEU A 27 31.74 -10.77 8.98
CA LEU A 27 31.98 -9.83 7.88
C LEU A 27 32.34 -8.46 8.46
N TYR A 28 33.58 -8.04 8.24
CA TYR A 28 34.03 -6.69 8.54
C TYR A 28 34.23 -5.97 7.22
N ASP A 29 33.37 -5.01 6.89
CA ASP A 29 33.40 -4.31 5.62
C ASP A 29 33.18 -2.80 5.78
N ALA A 30 33.59 -2.05 4.76
CA ALA A 30 33.22 -0.65 4.58
C ALA A 30 32.53 -0.49 3.22
N SER A 31 31.55 0.42 3.12
CA SER A 31 30.79 0.67 1.89
C SER A 31 31.68 0.90 0.67
N ALA A 32 32.79 1.65 0.84
CA ALA A 32 33.76 1.94 -0.21
C ALA A 32 34.66 0.75 -0.63
N SER A 33 34.61 -0.37 0.09
CA SER A 33 35.47 -1.54 -0.17
C SER A 33 34.87 -2.54 -1.16
N TRP A 34 33.62 -2.33 -1.58
CA TRP A 34 32.92 -3.23 -2.50
C TRP A 34 33.19 -2.87 -3.97
N PRO A 35 33.20 -3.87 -4.87
CA PRO A 35 33.38 -3.64 -6.30
C PRO A 35 32.19 -2.89 -6.89
N LYS A 36 32.38 -2.32 -8.09
CA LYS A 36 31.30 -1.67 -8.85
C LYS A 36 30.19 -2.66 -9.24
N GLN A 37 29.04 -2.11 -9.61
CA GLN A 37 27.87 -2.87 -10.04
C GLN A 37 28.19 -3.91 -11.12
N GLY A 38 27.63 -5.11 -10.98
CA GLY A 38 27.82 -6.26 -11.88
C GLY A 38 29.08 -7.08 -11.63
N LYS A 39 29.91 -6.72 -10.63
CA LYS A 39 31.19 -7.40 -10.34
C LYS A 39 31.21 -8.10 -8.97
N LEU A 40 30.05 -8.27 -8.34
CA LEU A 40 29.90 -8.91 -7.04
C LEU A 40 29.07 -10.18 -7.20
N HIS A 41 29.59 -11.33 -6.79
CA HIS A 41 28.87 -12.60 -6.82
C HIS A 41 28.72 -13.15 -5.40
N LEU A 42 27.48 -13.21 -4.89
CA LEU A 42 27.17 -13.63 -3.51
C LEU A 42 26.33 -14.91 -3.44
N ASP A 43 26.14 -15.63 -4.55
CA ASP A 43 25.29 -16.83 -4.56
C ASP A 43 25.78 -17.90 -3.57
N GLY A 44 24.97 -18.23 -2.57
CA GLY A 44 25.31 -19.17 -1.51
C GLY A 44 26.29 -18.62 -0.46
N PHE A 45 26.57 -17.32 -0.47
CA PHE A 45 27.40 -16.67 0.56
C PHE A 45 26.66 -16.64 1.91
N HIS A 46 27.34 -17.09 2.97
CA HIS A 46 26.81 -17.15 4.32
C HIS A 46 27.73 -16.44 5.32
N TYR A 47 27.14 -15.58 6.15
CA TYR A 47 27.82 -14.85 7.23
C TYR A 47 26.98 -14.88 8.51
N GLU A 48 27.60 -15.10 9.67
CA GLU A 48 26.87 -15.14 10.95
C GLU A 48 26.62 -13.74 11.51
N SER A 49 27.58 -12.84 11.36
CA SER A 49 27.54 -11.49 11.91
C SER A 49 28.21 -10.49 10.97
N ILE A 50 27.72 -9.25 11.00
CA ILE A 50 28.33 -8.08 10.36
C ILE A 50 28.82 -7.17 11.48
N TYR A 51 30.02 -6.62 11.34
CA TYR A 51 30.62 -5.78 12.38
C TYR A 51 29.90 -4.42 12.54
N CYS A 52 29.92 -3.85 13.75
CA CYS A 52 29.14 -2.67 14.13
C CYS A 52 29.50 -1.38 13.38
N ASP A 53 30.75 -1.24 12.92
CA ASP A 53 31.20 -0.06 12.16
C ASP A 53 30.86 -0.14 10.67
N ALA A 54 30.20 -1.21 10.24
CA ALA A 54 29.76 -1.36 8.86
C ALA A 54 28.39 -0.70 8.64
N PRO A 55 27.99 -0.41 7.39
CA PRO A 55 26.66 0.11 7.10
C PRO A 55 25.59 -0.86 7.65
N LEU A 56 24.80 -0.41 8.63
CA LEU A 56 23.81 -1.23 9.34
C LEU A 56 22.39 -0.98 8.87
N THR A 57 22.15 -0.02 7.98
CA THR A 57 20.78 0.23 7.52
C THR A 57 20.37 -0.77 6.44
N ALA A 58 19.10 -1.19 6.47
CA ALA A 58 18.55 -2.06 5.43
C ALA A 58 18.76 -1.47 4.03
N LYS A 59 18.62 -0.14 3.88
CA LYS A 59 18.75 0.55 2.61
C LYS A 59 20.16 0.43 2.03
N GLU A 60 21.19 0.78 2.81
CA GLU A 60 22.59 0.68 2.36
C GLU A 60 22.97 -0.75 2.02
N ARG A 61 22.44 -1.74 2.76
CA ARG A 61 22.69 -3.15 2.50
C ARG A 61 21.93 -3.69 1.29
N LEU A 62 20.76 -3.16 0.99
CA LEU A 62 20.05 -3.44 -0.26
C LEU A 62 20.79 -2.83 -1.45
N ASP A 63 21.33 -1.62 -1.32
CA ASP A 63 22.19 -1.00 -2.33
C ASP A 63 23.43 -1.86 -2.60
N TRP A 64 24.06 -2.39 -1.54
CA TRP A 64 25.15 -3.37 -1.63
C TRP A 64 24.75 -4.65 -2.37
N LEU A 65 23.58 -5.24 -2.07
CA LEU A 65 23.06 -6.39 -2.82
C LEU A 65 22.79 -6.05 -4.29
N GLY A 66 22.48 -4.79 -4.59
CA GLY A 66 22.32 -4.24 -5.94
C GLY A 66 23.61 -4.20 -6.76
N HIS A 67 24.79 -4.36 -6.14
CA HIS A 67 26.05 -4.50 -6.88
C HIS A 67 26.19 -5.85 -7.59
N GLN A 68 25.30 -6.81 -7.33
CA GLN A 68 25.26 -8.08 -8.06
C GLN A 68 24.75 -7.90 -9.49
N PRO A 69 25.15 -8.78 -10.42
CA PRO A 69 24.50 -8.91 -11.73
C PRO A 69 22.97 -8.99 -11.59
N GLN A 70 22.25 -8.25 -12.44
CA GLN A 70 20.78 -8.18 -12.46
C GLN A 70 20.18 -9.07 -13.56
N ASP A 71 20.97 -9.97 -14.15
CA ASP A 71 20.56 -10.93 -15.16
C ASP A 71 19.75 -12.09 -14.55
N GLN A 72 20.04 -12.44 -13.30
CA GLN A 72 19.35 -13.49 -12.56
C GLN A 72 18.92 -13.01 -11.16
N PHE A 73 17.65 -13.28 -10.82
CA PHE A 73 17.16 -13.07 -9.47
C PHE A 73 17.65 -14.18 -8.53
N LEU A 74 18.43 -13.79 -7.51
CA LEU A 74 18.93 -14.70 -6.46
C LEU A 74 18.23 -14.40 -5.12
N PRO A 75 17.35 -15.29 -4.61
CA PRO A 75 16.62 -15.04 -3.36
C PRO A 75 17.49 -15.18 -2.10
N GLN A 76 18.52 -16.04 -2.15
CA GLN A 76 19.31 -16.41 -0.98
C GLN A 76 20.04 -15.22 -0.31
N PRO A 77 20.70 -14.29 -1.03
CA PRO A 77 21.36 -13.15 -0.41
C PRO A 77 20.41 -12.24 0.40
N TYR A 78 19.18 -12.06 -0.08
CA TYR A 78 18.15 -11.30 0.63
C TYR A 78 17.68 -12.03 1.90
N GLU A 79 17.51 -13.34 1.83
CA GLU A 79 17.11 -14.14 2.99
C GLU A 79 18.19 -14.17 4.08
N GLN A 80 19.46 -14.22 3.68
CA GLN A 80 20.57 -14.14 4.63
C GLN A 80 20.60 -12.79 5.35
N LEU A 81 20.42 -11.70 4.62
CA LEU A 81 20.39 -10.36 5.18
C LEU A 81 19.16 -10.15 6.10
N ALA A 82 17.99 -10.66 5.71
CA ALA A 82 16.80 -10.61 6.56
C ALA A 82 16.98 -11.43 7.85
N LYS A 83 17.60 -12.61 7.77
CA LYS A 83 17.93 -13.43 8.97
C LYS A 83 18.93 -12.73 9.88
N PHE A 84 19.91 -12.03 9.31
CA PHE A 84 20.87 -11.23 10.09
C PHE A 84 20.15 -10.15 10.89
N TYR A 85 19.32 -9.31 10.25
CA TYR A 85 18.59 -8.26 10.94
C TYR A 85 17.61 -8.79 11.99
N GLN A 86 16.95 -9.92 11.72
CA GLN A 86 16.07 -10.57 12.69
C GLN A 86 16.84 -11.03 13.93
N ARG A 87 18.03 -11.63 13.76
CA ARG A 87 18.89 -12.03 14.89
C ARG A 87 19.46 -10.85 15.67
N ALA A 88 19.70 -9.73 14.99
CA ALA A 88 20.13 -8.49 15.62
C ALA A 88 19.00 -7.73 16.36
N GLY A 89 17.75 -8.19 16.27
CA GLY A 89 16.58 -7.52 16.86
C GLY A 89 16.04 -6.35 16.03
N HIS A 90 16.54 -6.17 14.79
CA HIS A 90 16.11 -5.11 13.89
C HIS A 90 14.97 -5.60 12.97
N ASP A 91 13.81 -5.86 13.55
CA ASP A 91 12.67 -6.44 12.81
C ASP A 91 12.18 -5.55 11.66
N SER A 92 12.29 -4.23 11.79
CA SER A 92 11.95 -3.27 10.73
C SER A 92 12.88 -3.41 9.51
N ASP A 93 14.18 -3.61 9.74
CA ASP A 93 15.16 -3.77 8.67
C ASP A 93 15.02 -5.13 7.99
N ALA A 94 14.82 -6.20 8.78
CA ALA A 94 14.53 -7.53 8.27
C ALA A 94 13.30 -7.52 7.35
N ARG A 95 12.27 -6.76 7.73
CA ARG A 95 11.06 -6.56 6.93
C ARG A 95 11.34 -5.82 5.63
N THR A 96 12.05 -4.70 5.68
CA THR A 96 12.46 -3.94 4.49
C THR A 96 13.18 -4.83 3.47
N VAL A 97 14.08 -5.71 3.94
CA VAL A 97 14.80 -6.64 3.07
C VAL A 97 13.89 -7.69 2.44
N ARG A 98 12.94 -8.25 3.21
CA ARG A 98 11.94 -9.20 2.67
C ARG A 98 11.04 -8.57 1.61
N ILE A 99 10.66 -7.30 1.78
CA ILE A 99 9.89 -6.55 0.78
C ILE A 99 10.71 -6.39 -0.51
N ALA A 100 11.95 -5.90 -0.39
CA ALA A 100 12.83 -5.73 -1.54
C ALA A 100 13.10 -7.04 -2.30
N LYS A 101 13.11 -8.19 -1.59
CA LYS A 101 13.19 -9.52 -2.21
C LYS A 101 11.99 -9.81 -3.13
N GLU A 102 10.78 -9.56 -2.67
CA GLU A 102 9.57 -9.81 -3.46
C GLU A 102 9.43 -8.81 -4.61
N ASP A 103 9.78 -7.53 -4.40
CA ASP A 103 9.82 -6.53 -5.49
C ASP A 103 10.75 -6.98 -6.62
N LYS A 104 11.97 -7.44 -6.28
CA LYS A 104 12.94 -7.93 -7.25
C LYS A 104 12.49 -9.22 -7.95
N ARG A 105 11.79 -10.10 -7.24
CA ARG A 105 11.18 -11.31 -7.83
C ARG A 105 10.14 -10.92 -8.88
N LEU A 106 9.29 -9.96 -8.56
CA LEU A 106 8.21 -9.50 -9.45
C LEU A 106 8.76 -8.77 -10.68
N GLU A 107 9.79 -7.93 -10.51
CA GLU A 107 10.52 -7.31 -11.64
C GLU A 107 10.98 -8.35 -12.67
N HIS A 108 11.51 -9.48 -12.21
CA HIS A 108 11.97 -10.56 -13.08
C HIS A 108 10.82 -11.42 -13.65
N MET A 109 9.59 -11.33 -13.13
CA MET A 109 8.43 -12.05 -13.66
C MET A 109 7.66 -11.27 -14.74
N HIS A 110 7.96 -9.99 -14.97
CA HIS A 110 7.11 -9.13 -15.81
C HIS A 110 7.14 -9.47 -17.31
N GLY A 111 6.08 -10.15 -17.75
CA GLY A 111 5.70 -10.34 -19.15
C GLY A 111 4.36 -9.69 -19.57
N GLN A 112 3.66 -8.94 -18.69
CA GLN A 112 2.35 -8.36 -19.03
C GLN A 112 2.15 -6.89 -18.58
N PRO A 113 1.64 -6.01 -19.45
CA PRO A 113 1.57 -4.55 -19.21
C PRO A 113 0.54 -4.12 -18.15
N PHE A 114 -0.59 -4.83 -18.01
CA PHE A 114 -1.63 -4.48 -17.02
C PHE A 114 -1.15 -4.65 -15.57
N GLN A 115 -0.24 -5.60 -15.35
CA GLN A 115 0.37 -5.84 -14.05
C GLN A 115 1.26 -4.65 -13.64
N SER A 116 2.00 -4.05 -14.58
CA SER A 116 2.89 -2.91 -14.30
C SER A 116 2.16 -1.66 -13.82
N LEU A 117 0.99 -1.35 -14.39
CA LEU A 117 0.17 -0.21 -13.93
C LEU A 117 -0.40 -0.47 -12.52
N PHE A 118 -0.89 -1.69 -12.27
CA PHE A 118 -1.32 -2.12 -10.94
C PHE A 118 -0.16 -2.02 -9.94
N TRP A 119 1.06 -2.40 -10.31
CA TRP A 119 2.25 -2.31 -9.47
C TRP A 119 2.77 -0.89 -9.25
N GLN A 120 2.63 0.03 -10.20
CA GLN A 120 3.01 1.43 -9.99
C GLN A 120 2.06 2.11 -8.99
N LEU A 121 0.77 1.85 -9.12
CA LEU A 121 -0.23 2.32 -8.16
C LEU A 121 -0.03 1.63 -6.80
N ALA A 122 0.18 0.31 -6.78
CA ALA A 122 0.43 -0.44 -5.56
C ALA A 122 1.75 -0.09 -4.89
N GLY A 123 2.84 0.12 -5.61
CA GLY A 123 4.13 0.48 -5.03
C GLY A 123 4.12 1.86 -4.36
N HIS A 124 3.36 2.81 -4.90
CA HIS A 124 3.28 4.16 -4.36
C HIS A 124 2.21 4.32 -3.25
N THR A 125 1.12 3.55 -3.29
CA THR A 125 0.01 3.66 -2.31
C THR A 125 -0.11 2.46 -1.35
N ILE A 126 0.31 1.28 -1.78
CA ILE A 126 0.20 -0.01 -1.08
C ILE A 126 1.61 -0.45 -0.69
N GLY A 127 2.23 0.28 0.25
CA GLY A 127 3.39 -0.24 0.97
C GLY A 127 2.98 -1.56 1.65
N TYR A 128 3.20 -2.67 0.95
CA TYR A 128 2.75 -4.04 1.19
C TYR A 128 2.38 -4.26 2.65
N GLY A 129 1.10 -4.34 3.02
CA GLY A 129 0.59 -4.87 4.29
C GLY A 129 1.16 -4.35 5.63
N TYR A 130 2.06 -3.36 5.65
CA TYR A 130 2.91 -3.10 6.82
C TYR A 130 2.83 -1.69 7.39
N LYS A 131 1.96 -0.83 6.84
CA LYS A 131 1.57 0.47 7.41
C LYS A 131 0.06 0.68 7.24
N PRO A 132 -0.78 0.28 8.22
CA PRO A 132 -2.26 0.33 8.10
C PRO A 132 -2.78 1.75 7.76
N GLN A 133 -2.06 2.79 8.17
CA GLN A 133 -2.35 4.19 7.86
C GLN A 133 -2.31 4.55 6.36
N MET A 134 -1.72 3.73 5.49
CA MET A 134 -1.66 4.04 4.05
C MET A 134 -2.99 3.81 3.33
N VAL A 135 -3.92 3.02 3.89
CA VAL A 135 -5.28 2.86 3.33
C VAL A 135 -6.10 4.15 3.47
N LEU A 136 -5.75 5.01 4.45
CA LEU A 136 -6.41 6.30 4.64
C LEU A 136 -6.23 7.23 3.44
N VAL A 137 -5.10 7.15 2.74
CA VAL A 137 -4.79 8.01 1.59
C VAL A 137 -5.70 7.71 0.39
N PRO A 138 -5.74 6.48 -0.18
CA PRO A 138 -6.64 6.17 -1.30
C PRO A 138 -8.10 6.29 -0.90
N LEU A 139 -8.47 5.95 0.34
CA LEU A 139 -9.84 6.14 0.84
C LEU A 139 -10.21 7.64 0.87
N SER A 140 -9.33 8.49 1.37
CA SER A 140 -9.57 9.95 1.38
C SER A 140 -9.61 10.51 -0.04
N MET A 141 -8.76 10.04 -0.95
CA MET A 141 -8.80 10.46 -2.36
C MET A 141 -10.10 10.03 -3.03
N LEU A 142 -10.56 8.79 -2.80
CA LEU A 142 -11.84 8.30 -3.30
C LEU A 142 -13.00 9.16 -2.81
N ILE A 143 -13.05 9.43 -1.49
CA ILE A 143 -14.09 10.27 -0.87
C ILE A 143 -14.07 11.68 -1.45
N LEU A 144 -12.89 12.33 -1.54
CA LEU A 144 -12.80 13.68 -2.08
C LEU A 144 -13.18 13.76 -3.56
N LEU A 145 -12.80 12.75 -4.35
CA LEU A 145 -13.14 12.67 -5.77
C LEU A 145 -14.66 12.51 -5.94
N CYS A 146 -15.28 11.56 -5.25
CA CYS A 146 -16.73 11.34 -5.34
C CYS A 146 -17.52 12.51 -4.76
N ALA A 147 -17.10 13.09 -3.63
CA ALA A 147 -17.71 14.29 -3.09
C ALA A 147 -17.69 15.45 -4.09
N PHE A 148 -16.58 15.64 -4.81
CA PHE A 148 -16.49 16.62 -5.89
C PHE A 148 -17.46 16.31 -7.03
N MET A 149 -17.57 15.04 -7.44
CA MET A 149 -18.54 14.62 -8.45
C MET A 149 -19.98 14.89 -7.99
N PHE A 150 -20.38 14.49 -6.79
CA PHE A 150 -21.73 14.76 -6.28
C PHE A 150 -22.01 16.24 -6.08
N TRP A 151 -21.00 17.03 -5.76
CA TRP A 151 -21.11 18.50 -5.71
C TRP A 151 -21.44 19.07 -7.10
N LEU A 152 -20.81 18.57 -8.17
CA LEU A 152 -21.18 18.93 -9.56
C LEU A 152 -22.58 18.43 -9.94
N GLY A 153 -22.99 17.30 -9.37
CA GLY A 153 -24.31 16.71 -9.58
C GLY A 153 -25.45 17.48 -8.90
N TYR A 154 -25.16 18.16 -7.79
CA TYR A 154 -26.16 18.90 -7.03
C TYR A 154 -26.42 20.29 -7.64
N PRO A 155 -27.68 20.75 -7.76
CA PRO A 155 -28.92 20.10 -7.32
C PRO A 155 -29.65 19.27 -8.39
N GLU A 156 -29.18 19.27 -9.64
CA GLU A 156 -29.94 18.75 -10.79
C GLU A 156 -30.06 17.21 -10.82
N TYR A 157 -29.00 16.51 -10.41
CA TYR A 157 -28.85 15.06 -10.52
C TYR A 157 -28.92 14.34 -9.18
N MET A 158 -29.14 15.07 -8.08
CA MET A 158 -29.39 14.50 -6.75
C MET A 158 -30.85 14.79 -6.36
N THR A 159 -31.56 13.78 -5.90
CA THR A 159 -32.96 13.92 -5.47
C THR A 159 -33.11 13.59 -4.00
N LYS A 160 -34.10 14.22 -3.38
CA LYS A 160 -34.53 13.89 -2.02
C LYS A 160 -35.20 12.52 -2.04
N THR A 161 -34.79 11.65 -1.13
CA THR A 161 -35.52 10.41 -0.86
C THR A 161 -36.77 10.74 -0.05
N ILE A 162 -37.84 9.97 -0.22
CA ILE A 162 -38.98 10.05 0.69
C ILE A 162 -38.80 8.87 1.66
N SER A 163 -38.27 9.13 2.85
CA SER A 163 -38.26 8.10 3.90
C SER A 163 -39.69 7.85 4.40
N TYR A 164 -39.97 6.61 4.85
CA TYR A 164 -41.27 6.23 5.40
C TYR A 164 -41.68 7.13 6.58
N ASP A 165 -40.73 7.52 7.43
CA ASP A 165 -40.97 8.37 8.61
C ASP A 165 -41.43 9.78 8.21
N TYR A 166 -40.95 10.30 7.07
CA TYR A 166 -41.38 11.61 6.55
C TYR A 166 -42.68 11.52 5.75
N ALA A 167 -42.93 10.40 5.06
CA ALA A 167 -44.15 10.18 4.30
C ALA A 167 -45.38 9.91 5.18
N SER A 168 -45.17 9.24 6.32
CA SER A 168 -46.24 8.77 7.22
C SER A 168 -46.62 9.76 8.32
N ASN A 169 -45.85 10.84 8.50
CA ASN A 169 -46.16 11.85 9.50
C ASN A 169 -47.32 12.73 9.03
N SER A 170 -48.49 12.53 9.65
CA SER A 170 -49.77 13.19 9.34
C SER A 170 -49.71 14.72 9.32
N THR A 171 -48.73 15.31 10.04
CA THR A 171 -48.51 16.76 10.11
C THR A 171 -48.12 17.39 8.77
N TYR A 172 -47.43 16.66 7.90
CA TYR A 172 -46.95 17.19 6.61
C TYR A 172 -47.92 16.89 5.47
N GLN A 173 -48.64 15.76 5.55
CA GLN A 173 -49.72 15.40 4.63
C GLN A 173 -50.81 16.48 4.58
N ASP A 174 -51.19 17.05 5.74
CA ASP A 174 -52.19 18.12 5.84
C ASP A 174 -51.73 19.47 5.26
N LYS A 175 -50.42 19.70 5.13
CA LYS A 175 -49.85 20.94 4.58
C LYS A 175 -49.55 20.85 3.08
N GLY A 176 -49.93 19.76 2.41
CA GLY A 176 -49.69 19.57 0.98
C GLY A 176 -48.21 19.42 0.58
N SER A 177 -47.29 19.30 1.54
CA SER A 177 -45.87 19.03 1.29
C SER A 177 -45.54 17.60 1.70
N ALA A 178 -45.06 16.80 0.74
CA ALA A 178 -44.60 15.43 1.01
C ALA A 178 -43.25 15.37 1.75
N ILE A 179 -42.63 16.52 2.05
CA ILE A 179 -41.29 16.62 2.63
C ILE A 179 -41.33 17.60 3.81
N ALA A 180 -40.66 17.23 4.90
CA ALA A 180 -40.60 18.01 6.11
C ALA A 180 -39.74 19.28 5.98
N SER A 181 -40.07 20.33 6.75
CA SER A 181 -39.35 21.62 6.73
C SER A 181 -37.92 21.52 7.30
N ASP A 182 -37.67 20.51 8.12
CA ASP A 182 -36.40 20.17 8.77
C ASP A 182 -35.58 19.15 7.97
N TYR A 183 -35.91 18.93 6.70
CA TYR A 183 -35.14 18.05 5.82
C TYR A 183 -33.68 18.49 5.71
N PRO A 184 -32.70 17.60 5.97
CA PRO A 184 -31.30 18.00 5.98
C PRO A 184 -30.83 18.45 4.61
N ALA A 185 -30.08 19.56 4.58
CA ALA A 185 -29.42 20.04 3.38
C ALA A 185 -28.39 19.00 2.89
N PHE A 186 -28.24 18.89 1.57
CA PHE A 186 -27.26 18.00 0.97
C PHE A 186 -25.84 18.48 1.28
N GLN A 187 -25.01 17.57 1.82
CA GLN A 187 -23.60 17.82 2.11
C GLN A 187 -22.74 16.80 1.34
N PRO A 188 -22.14 17.16 0.19
CA PRO A 188 -21.48 16.20 -0.71
C PRO A 188 -20.37 15.37 -0.05
N ILE A 189 -19.57 16.00 0.82
CA ILE A 189 -18.48 15.31 1.54
C ILE A 189 -19.04 14.32 2.54
N ILE A 190 -20.03 14.73 3.34
CA ILE A 190 -20.64 13.87 4.36
C ILE A 190 -21.39 12.73 3.67
N TYR A 191 -22.09 12.99 2.57
CA TYR A 191 -22.73 11.98 1.74
C TYR A 191 -21.74 10.94 1.22
N SER A 192 -20.61 11.37 0.63
CA SER A 192 -19.57 10.47 0.13
C SER A 192 -18.94 9.62 1.25
N ILE A 193 -18.71 10.20 2.44
CA ILE A 193 -18.24 9.42 3.60
C ILE A 193 -19.26 8.35 4.01
N ASP A 194 -20.54 8.72 4.05
CA ASP A 194 -21.66 7.83 4.40
C ASP A 194 -21.74 6.63 3.43
N VAL A 195 -21.63 6.91 2.13
CA VAL A 195 -21.63 5.89 1.06
C VAL A 195 -20.40 4.98 1.11
N ALA A 196 -19.21 5.55 1.34
CA ALA A 196 -17.95 4.81 1.30
C ALA A 196 -17.73 3.90 2.52
N LEU A 197 -18.33 4.21 3.68
CA LEU A 197 -18.05 3.54 4.96
C LEU A 197 -19.27 2.78 5.51
N PRO A 198 -19.30 1.43 5.45
CA PRO A 198 -20.49 0.65 5.83
C PRO A 198 -20.86 0.68 7.32
N ILE A 199 -19.93 1.13 8.18
CA ILE A 199 -20.08 1.11 9.64
C ILE A 199 -20.61 2.44 10.16
N VAL A 200 -20.49 3.51 9.37
CA VAL A 200 -20.86 4.87 9.78
C VAL A 200 -22.20 5.21 9.16
N ASP A 201 -23.11 5.76 9.97
CA ASP A 201 -24.40 6.27 9.50
C ASP A 201 -24.46 7.76 9.86
N LEU A 202 -24.08 8.61 8.90
CA LEU A 202 -24.17 10.07 8.98
C LEU A 202 -25.55 10.58 8.50
N GLN A 203 -26.43 9.64 8.16
CA GLN A 203 -27.79 9.82 7.67
C GLN A 203 -27.92 10.48 6.30
N GLN A 204 -26.87 11.02 5.67
CA GLN A 204 -26.96 11.70 4.37
C GLN A 204 -27.41 10.77 3.24
N GLU A 205 -26.91 9.54 3.18
CA GLU A 205 -27.30 8.53 2.17
C GLU A 205 -28.78 8.17 2.29
N ARG A 206 -29.35 8.23 3.50
CA ARG A 206 -30.78 7.96 3.72
C ARG A 206 -31.68 9.06 3.15
N TYR A 207 -31.20 10.30 3.08
CA TYR A 207 -31.96 11.47 2.64
C TYR A 207 -31.68 11.86 1.18
N TRP A 208 -30.58 11.44 0.60
CA TRP A 208 -30.22 11.87 -0.74
C TRP A 208 -29.86 10.66 -1.58
N MET A 209 -30.23 10.68 -2.84
CA MET A 209 -29.82 9.65 -3.80
C MET A 209 -29.68 10.26 -5.18
N PRO A 210 -28.90 9.65 -6.08
CA PRO A 210 -28.86 10.07 -7.47
C PRO A 210 -30.26 9.97 -8.12
N ASN A 211 -30.61 10.99 -8.90
CA ASN A 211 -31.91 11.10 -9.57
C ASN A 211 -31.98 10.16 -10.78
N SER A 212 -32.74 9.08 -10.70
CA SER A 212 -32.84 8.10 -11.80
C SER A 212 -33.64 8.56 -13.03
N LYS A 213 -34.28 9.73 -13.00
CA LYS A 213 -35.14 10.22 -14.08
C LYS A 213 -34.41 11.02 -15.16
N SER A 214 -33.18 11.45 -14.91
CA SER A 214 -32.36 12.19 -15.88
C SER A 214 -31.32 11.28 -16.52
N GLU A 215 -30.95 11.54 -17.78
CA GLU A 215 -29.96 10.73 -18.50
C GLU A 215 -28.61 10.67 -17.78
N PHE A 216 -28.15 11.82 -17.26
CA PHE A 216 -26.94 11.91 -16.42
C PHE A 216 -27.14 11.37 -14.99
N GLY A 217 -28.38 11.18 -14.55
CA GLY A 217 -28.70 10.57 -13.27
C GLY A 217 -28.22 9.12 -13.13
N HIS A 218 -28.28 8.36 -14.22
CA HIS A 218 -27.73 7.00 -14.28
C HIS A 218 -26.21 6.98 -14.10
N PHE A 219 -25.51 7.99 -14.61
CA PHE A 219 -24.07 8.13 -14.41
C PHE A 219 -23.73 8.29 -12.92
N TYR A 220 -24.46 9.14 -12.19
CA TYR A 220 -24.26 9.30 -10.75
C TYR A 220 -24.61 8.05 -9.94
N TRP A 221 -25.54 7.22 -10.39
CA TRP A 221 -25.77 5.89 -9.81
C TRP A 221 -24.56 4.97 -9.96
N ILE A 222 -23.93 4.96 -11.14
CA ILE A 222 -22.71 4.18 -11.38
C ILE A 222 -21.57 4.66 -10.49
N VAL A 223 -21.41 5.99 -10.35
CA VAL A 223 -20.43 6.59 -9.42
C VAL A 223 -20.71 6.12 -7.98
N ASN A 224 -21.96 6.20 -7.54
CA ASN A 224 -22.38 5.77 -6.20
C ASN A 224 -22.05 4.29 -5.95
N TRP A 225 -22.43 3.37 -6.86
CA TRP A 225 -22.10 1.95 -6.70
C TRP A 225 -20.61 1.67 -6.73
N THR A 226 -19.86 2.38 -7.58
CA THR A 226 -18.40 2.24 -7.66
C THR A 226 -17.76 2.66 -6.33
N GLU A 227 -18.24 3.74 -5.73
CA GLU A 227 -17.78 4.21 -4.42
C GLU A 227 -18.14 3.23 -3.29
N VAL A 228 -19.35 2.68 -3.26
CA VAL A 228 -19.72 1.63 -2.29
C VAL A 228 -18.75 0.46 -2.39
N LEU A 229 -18.55 -0.07 -3.60
CA LEU A 229 -17.70 -1.26 -3.81
C LEU A 229 -16.23 -0.99 -3.44
N LEU A 230 -15.66 0.13 -3.91
CA LEU A 230 -14.27 0.48 -3.62
C LEU A 230 -14.07 0.89 -2.16
N GLY A 231 -15.01 1.66 -1.59
CA GLY A 231 -14.99 2.09 -0.20
C GLY A 231 -15.04 0.91 0.75
N TRP A 232 -15.95 -0.04 0.52
CA TRP A 232 -16.05 -1.25 1.34
C TRP A 232 -14.82 -2.15 1.21
N PHE A 233 -14.26 -2.28 0.01
CA PHE A 233 -13.01 -2.99 -0.22
C PHE A 233 -11.85 -2.35 0.56
N LEU A 234 -11.66 -1.03 0.45
CA LEU A 234 -10.61 -0.29 1.15
C LEU A 234 -10.81 -0.33 2.66
N ALA A 235 -12.03 -0.13 3.17
CA ALA A 235 -12.34 -0.23 4.60
C ALA A 235 -12.00 -1.62 5.15
N SER A 236 -12.39 -2.68 4.45
CA SER A 236 -12.10 -4.07 4.83
C SER A 236 -10.58 -4.35 4.83
N MET A 237 -9.86 -3.85 3.82
CA MET A 237 -8.41 -3.95 3.74
C MET A 237 -7.72 -3.22 4.90
N GLY A 238 -8.24 -2.06 5.31
CA GLY A 238 -7.78 -1.31 6.49
C GLY A 238 -7.94 -2.12 7.78
N ILE A 239 -9.10 -2.74 7.98
CA ILE A 239 -9.38 -3.60 9.14
C ILE A 239 -8.46 -4.84 9.13
N ALA A 240 -8.30 -5.50 7.98
CA ALA A 240 -7.43 -6.66 7.82
C ALA A 240 -5.96 -6.31 8.12
N GLY A 241 -5.50 -5.14 7.68
CA GLY A 241 -4.16 -4.63 7.97
C GLY A 241 -3.96 -4.30 9.45
N ALA A 242 -4.96 -3.69 10.10
CA ALA A 242 -4.89 -3.34 11.53
C ALA A 242 -4.95 -4.57 12.45
N THR A 243 -5.72 -5.60 12.08
CA THR A 243 -5.89 -6.83 12.86
C THR A 243 -4.74 -7.83 12.68
N GLY A 244 -3.85 -7.62 11.71
CA GLY A 244 -2.67 -8.46 11.52
C GLY A 244 -2.97 -9.89 11.04
N ILE A 245 -4.20 -10.17 10.58
CA ILE A 245 -4.64 -11.49 10.08
C ILE A 245 -3.78 -11.99 8.90
N ILE A 246 -3.04 -11.10 8.23
CA ILE A 246 -2.13 -11.42 7.11
C ILE A 246 -0.73 -11.83 7.59
N ARG A 247 -0.42 -11.80 8.90
CA ARG A 247 0.83 -12.34 9.43
C ARG A 247 0.75 -13.87 9.44
N LYS A 248 1.16 -14.51 8.35
CA LYS A 248 1.61 -15.90 8.38
C LYS A 248 3.09 -15.91 8.76
N ASP A 249 3.38 -16.63 9.84
CA ASP A 249 4.71 -16.89 10.37
C ASP A 249 5.64 -17.56 9.34
#